data_AF-A0A914VCB7-F1
#
_entry.id   AF-A0A914VCB7-F1
#
_cell.length_a   1.000
_cell.length_b   1.000
_cell.length_c   1.000
_cell.angle_alpha   90.00
_cell.angle_beta   90.00
_cell.angle_gamma   90.00
#
_symmetry.space_group_name_H-M   'P 1'
#
loop_
_entity.id
_entity.type
_entity.pdbx_description
1 polymer ?
#
loop_
_entity_poly.entity_id
_entity_poly.type
_entity_poly.pdbx_seq_one_letter_code
_entity_poly.pdbx_strand_id
1 'polypeptide(L)'
;MAQKEQRKHSCYKIMLVMTTLDIINLCTSSILSGYYSYNGIQYCCGHETSMRIIGRFALGFFFMYTSTCVLLAFNRFIDFYSDELTERLFGKRRTWYWAAVPLLYGAYFFTPWSTTIVYNSQFDIWIFTQDEIGKKGVIIHTINNVMTAALLFVLYSLICFQLRRYFSIQPTTQSNDAAARRISSMQKQVIVQSVMICSLTVISCLAYVIVQYTDNFPPALYKTTQIIWQIMHGTSP
;
A
#
# COMPACT_ATOMS: atom_id res chain seq x y z
N MET A 1 -12.16 15.24 -22.88
CA MET A 1 -11.36 14.26 -23.66
C MET A 1 -10.09 13.80 -22.94
N ALA A 2 -9.33 14.68 -22.28
CA ALA A 2 -8.12 14.32 -21.53
C ALA A 2 -8.29 13.20 -20.48
N GLN A 3 -9.38 13.20 -19.69
CA GLN A 3 -9.68 12.13 -18.72
C GLN A 3 -9.94 10.75 -19.38
N LYS A 4 -10.49 10.72 -20.61
CA LYS A 4 -10.74 9.45 -21.35
C LYS A 4 -9.44 8.87 -21.93
N GLU A 5 -8.51 9.72 -22.32
CA GLU A 5 -7.15 9.31 -22.74
C GLU A 5 -6.32 8.82 -21.53
N GLN A 6 -6.39 9.51 -20.39
CA GLN A 6 -5.73 9.09 -19.15
C GLN A 6 -6.19 7.72 -18.64
N ARG A 7 -7.48 7.38 -18.83
CA ARG A 7 -8.07 6.07 -18.51
C ARG A 7 -7.51 4.89 -19.32
N LYS A 8 -6.81 5.13 -20.43
CA LYS A 8 -6.20 4.07 -21.25
C LYS A 8 -4.90 3.54 -20.65
N HIS A 9 -4.15 4.38 -19.92
CA HIS A 9 -2.87 3.99 -19.34
C HIS A 9 -3.04 2.96 -18.22
N SER A 10 -2.21 1.92 -18.23
CA SER A 10 -2.22 0.83 -17.26
C SER A 10 -2.13 1.34 -15.81
N CYS A 11 -1.32 2.36 -15.58
CA CYS A 11 -1.17 2.90 -14.24
C CYS A 11 -2.48 3.48 -13.68
N TYR A 12 -3.28 4.18 -14.50
CA TYR A 12 -4.54 4.75 -14.01
C TYR A 12 -5.49 3.67 -13.49
N LYS A 13 -5.52 2.49 -14.14
CA LYS A 13 -6.32 1.35 -13.68
C LYS A 13 -5.83 0.83 -12.33
N ILE A 14 -4.51 0.74 -12.14
CA ILE A 14 -3.91 0.30 -10.88
C ILE A 14 -4.18 1.32 -9.76
N MET A 15 -4.02 2.62 -10.06
CA MET A 15 -4.33 3.71 -9.10
C MET A 15 -5.80 3.69 -8.69
N LEU A 16 -6.73 3.41 -9.61
CA LEU A 16 -8.15 3.26 -9.27
C LEU A 16 -8.42 2.13 -8.26
N VAL A 17 -7.76 0.98 -8.43
CA VAL A 17 -7.84 -0.14 -7.49
C VAL A 17 -7.25 0.27 -6.15
N MET A 18 -6.08 0.90 -6.16
CA MET A 18 -5.39 1.38 -4.96
C MET A 18 -6.25 2.37 -4.15
N THR A 19 -6.78 3.42 -4.79
CA THR A 19 -7.65 4.40 -4.13
C THR A 19 -8.92 3.77 -3.56
N THR A 20 -9.48 2.76 -4.24
CA THR A 20 -10.64 2.02 -3.69
C THR A 20 -10.26 1.29 -2.41
N LEU A 21 -9.09 0.64 -2.39
CA LEU A 21 -8.56 -0.03 -1.20
C LEU A 21 -8.23 0.97 -0.08
N ASP A 22 -7.72 2.16 -0.41
CA ASP A 22 -7.45 3.22 0.58
C ASP A 22 -8.72 3.68 1.29
N ILE A 23 -9.81 3.93 0.54
CA ILE A 23 -11.10 4.32 1.12
C ILE A 23 -11.58 3.25 2.10
N ILE A 24 -11.51 1.97 1.71
CA ILE A 24 -11.95 0.86 2.56
C ILE A 24 -11.09 0.74 3.82
N ASN A 25 -9.76 0.78 3.67
CA ASN A 25 -8.85 0.72 4.80
C ASN A 25 -9.00 1.94 5.73
N LEU A 26 -9.33 3.12 5.20
CA LEU A 26 -9.58 4.32 6.00
C LEU A 26 -10.88 4.21 6.80
N CYS A 27 -11.92 3.60 6.24
CA CYS A 27 -13.15 3.30 6.99
C CYS A 27 -12.85 2.40 8.20
N THR A 28 -12.04 1.36 8.04
CA THR A 28 -11.68 0.46 9.15
C THR A 28 -10.68 1.10 10.12
N SER A 29 -9.63 1.75 9.62
CA SER A 29 -8.53 2.27 10.44
C SER A 29 -8.89 3.57 11.16
N SER A 30 -9.81 4.38 10.62
CA SER A 30 -10.22 5.67 11.19
C SER A 30 -11.62 5.65 11.77
N ILE A 31 -12.65 5.44 10.94
CA ILE A 31 -14.06 5.59 11.38
C ILE A 31 -14.40 4.52 12.43
N LEU A 32 -14.10 3.26 12.11
CA LEU A 32 -14.45 2.15 12.99
C LEU A 32 -13.58 2.12 14.25
N SER A 33 -12.27 2.33 14.12
CA SER A 33 -11.37 2.50 15.27
C SER A 33 -11.87 3.61 16.20
N GLY A 34 -12.22 4.78 15.65
CA GLY A 34 -12.73 5.91 16.43
C GLY A 34 -14.04 5.58 17.15
N TYR A 35 -14.94 4.84 16.49
CA TYR A 35 -16.17 4.35 17.13
C TYR A 35 -15.87 3.41 18.31
N TYR A 36 -14.91 2.48 18.16
CA TYR A 36 -14.51 1.59 19.23
C TYR A 36 -13.81 2.32 20.38
N SER A 37 -12.93 3.27 20.10
CA SER A 37 -12.30 4.10 21.13
C SER A 37 -13.31 4.93 21.90
N TYR A 38 -14.26 5.58 21.20
CA TYR A 38 -15.27 6.43 21.83
C TYR A 38 -16.17 5.65 22.80
N ASN A 39 -16.56 4.44 22.43
CA ASN A 39 -17.42 3.58 23.25
C ASN A 39 -16.64 2.65 24.19
N GLY A 40 -15.29 2.68 24.18
CA GLY A 40 -14.44 1.78 24.97
C GLY A 40 -14.60 0.30 24.61
N ILE A 41 -15.06 -0.02 23.39
CA ILE A 41 -15.35 -1.41 22.98
C ILE A 41 -14.03 -2.16 22.84
N GLN A 42 -13.96 -3.34 23.46
CA GLN A 42 -12.84 -4.25 23.38
C GLN A 42 -13.21 -5.57 22.73
N TYR A 43 -12.19 -6.37 22.42
CA TYR A 43 -12.36 -7.71 21.89
C TYR A 43 -13.25 -8.59 22.78
N CYS A 44 -13.17 -8.43 24.10
CA CYS A 44 -13.99 -9.15 25.06
C CYS A 44 -15.43 -8.59 25.20
N CYS A 45 -16.29 -9.29 25.93
CA CYS A 45 -17.65 -8.85 26.30
C CYS A 45 -18.65 -8.78 25.11
N GLY A 46 -18.80 -9.89 24.38
CA GLY A 46 -19.86 -10.06 23.38
C GLY A 46 -19.56 -9.52 21.97
N HIS A 47 -18.40 -8.89 21.77
CA HIS A 47 -17.98 -8.31 20.49
C HIS A 47 -16.93 -9.17 19.75
N GLU A 48 -16.59 -10.34 20.29
CA GLU A 48 -15.51 -11.20 19.76
C GLU A 48 -15.74 -11.59 18.29
N THR A 49 -16.95 -12.08 17.97
CA THR A 49 -17.25 -12.55 16.60
C THR A 49 -17.21 -11.41 15.59
N SER A 50 -17.81 -10.26 15.91
CA SER A 50 -17.85 -9.10 15.01
C SER A 50 -16.45 -8.52 14.80
N MET A 51 -15.66 -8.35 15.87
CA MET A 51 -14.28 -7.87 15.77
C MET A 51 -13.37 -8.81 14.98
N ARG A 52 -13.50 -10.14 15.12
CA ARG A 52 -12.70 -11.09 14.32
C ARG A 52 -13.02 -10.99 12.84
N ILE A 53 -14.30 -10.86 12.48
CA ILE A 53 -14.72 -10.73 11.09
C ILE A 53 -14.15 -9.43 10.52
N ILE A 54 -14.39 -8.30 11.18
CA ILE A 54 -13.89 -7.00 10.73
C ILE A 54 -12.36 -7.00 10.62
N GLY A 55 -11.68 -7.56 11.61
CA GLY A 55 -10.23 -7.71 11.63
C GLY A 55 -9.66 -8.46 10.44
N ARG A 56 -10.33 -9.54 10.01
CA ARG A 56 -9.95 -10.30 8.80
C ARG A 56 -10.08 -9.47 7.54
N PHE A 57 -11.16 -8.72 7.43
CA PHE A 57 -11.37 -7.83 6.29
C PHE A 57 -10.34 -6.71 6.28
N ALA A 58 -10.10 -6.05 7.43
CA ALA A 58 -9.08 -5.01 7.56
C ALA A 58 -7.68 -5.53 7.17
N LEU A 59 -7.27 -6.69 7.69
CA LEU A 59 -5.99 -7.29 7.34
C LEU A 59 -5.90 -7.69 5.86
N GLY A 60 -6.97 -8.28 5.31
CA GLY A 60 -7.03 -8.66 3.90
C GLY A 60 -6.92 -7.45 2.98
N PHE A 61 -7.69 -6.39 3.22
CA PHE A 61 -7.61 -5.15 2.44
C PHE A 61 -6.26 -4.44 2.59
N PHE A 62 -5.61 -4.51 3.75
CA PHE A 62 -4.26 -4.01 3.93
C PHE A 62 -3.26 -4.77 3.04
N PHE A 63 -3.35 -6.11 2.96
CA PHE A 63 -2.48 -6.91 2.11
C PHE A 63 -2.73 -6.72 0.62
N MET A 64 -4.00 -6.53 0.23
CA MET A 64 -4.33 -6.11 -1.14
C MET A 64 -3.67 -4.77 -1.45
N TYR A 65 -3.74 -3.81 -0.52
CA TYR A 65 -3.18 -2.48 -0.69
C TYR A 65 -1.65 -2.54 -0.85
N THR A 66 -0.92 -3.16 0.09
CA THR A 66 0.55 -3.21 0.04
C THR A 66 1.07 -3.90 -1.23
N SER A 67 0.40 -4.98 -1.64
CA SER A 67 0.72 -5.67 -2.89
C SER A 67 0.40 -4.84 -4.13
N THR A 68 -0.66 -4.04 -4.08
CA THR A 68 -0.99 -3.08 -5.14
C THR A 68 0.03 -1.94 -5.22
N CYS A 69 0.59 -1.47 -4.09
CA CYS A 69 1.70 -0.51 -4.08
C CYS A 69 2.91 -1.04 -4.85
N VAL A 70 3.29 -2.31 -4.60
CA VAL A 70 4.40 -2.98 -5.29
C VAL A 70 4.10 -3.12 -6.77
N LEU A 71 2.88 -3.54 -7.13
CA LEU A 71 2.45 -3.66 -8.52
C LEU A 71 2.51 -2.30 -9.26
N LEU A 72 2.09 -1.22 -8.59
CA LEU A 72 2.15 0.13 -9.11
C LEU A 72 3.60 0.57 -9.36
N ALA A 73 4.49 0.36 -8.39
CA ALA A 73 5.91 0.67 -8.53
C ALA A 73 6.56 -0.13 -9.66
N PHE A 74 6.22 -1.42 -9.79
CA PHE A 74 6.69 -2.26 -10.88
C PHE A 74 6.16 -1.79 -12.24
N ASN A 75 4.87 -1.43 -12.33
CA ASN A 75 4.31 -0.86 -13.55
C ASN A 75 5.06 0.41 -13.97
N ARG A 76 5.37 1.30 -13.02
CA ARG A 76 6.14 2.52 -13.29
C ARG A 76 7.58 2.26 -13.70
N PHE A 77 8.24 1.29 -13.08
CA PHE A 77 9.59 0.90 -13.47
C PHE A 77 9.64 0.43 -14.93
N ILE A 78 8.68 -0.41 -15.35
CA ILE A 78 8.62 -0.90 -16.72
C ILE A 78 8.25 0.22 -17.71
N ASP A 79 7.37 1.15 -17.31
CA ASP A 79 6.99 2.36 -18.08
C ASP A 79 8.21 3.23 -18.41
N PHE A 80 9.19 3.33 -17.51
CA PHE A 80 10.45 4.05 -17.77
C PHE A 80 11.50 3.21 -18.51
N TYR A 81 11.43 1.89 -18.40
CA TYR A 81 12.40 0.99 -19.01
C TYR A 81 12.13 0.75 -20.50
N SER A 82 10.87 0.49 -20.89
CA SER A 82 10.50 0.18 -22.27
C SER A 82 8.99 0.29 -22.51
N ASP A 83 8.60 1.09 -23.51
CA ASP A 83 7.20 1.20 -23.97
C ASP A 83 6.67 -0.14 -24.52
N GLU A 84 7.51 -0.89 -25.25
CA GLU A 84 7.15 -2.19 -25.82
C GLU A 84 6.85 -3.21 -24.71
N LEU A 85 7.69 -3.25 -23.68
CA LEU A 85 7.49 -4.15 -22.54
C LEU A 85 6.24 -3.74 -21.73
N THR A 86 5.97 -2.45 -21.60
CA THR A 86 4.78 -1.92 -20.96
C THR A 86 3.51 -2.35 -21.69
N GLU A 87 3.44 -2.20 -23.01
CA GLU A 87 2.28 -2.64 -23.80
C GLU A 87 2.15 -4.18 -23.80
N ARG A 88 3.26 -4.91 -23.79
CA ARG A 88 3.27 -6.38 -23.71
C ARG A 88 2.75 -6.91 -22.37
N LEU A 89 3.18 -6.33 -21.25
CA LEU A 89 2.81 -6.79 -19.91
C LEU A 89 1.49 -6.20 -19.42
N PHE A 90 1.26 -4.92 -19.65
CA PHE A 90 0.15 -4.16 -19.07
C PHE A 90 -0.85 -3.63 -20.11
N GLY A 91 -0.66 -3.89 -21.40
CA GLY A 91 -1.56 -3.40 -22.44
C GLY A 91 -2.99 -3.96 -22.35
N LYS A 92 -3.96 -3.13 -22.75
CA LYS A 92 -5.40 -3.47 -22.89
C LYS A 92 -6.01 -4.02 -21.58
N ARG A 93 -6.44 -5.29 -21.58
CA ARG A 93 -7.08 -5.97 -20.44
C ARG A 93 -6.09 -6.63 -19.49
N ARG A 94 -4.82 -6.79 -19.89
CA ARG A 94 -3.79 -7.50 -19.10
C ARG A 94 -3.51 -6.82 -17.76
N THR A 95 -3.67 -5.49 -17.68
CA THR A 95 -3.57 -4.76 -16.41
C THR A 95 -4.53 -5.30 -15.35
N TRP A 96 -5.74 -5.71 -15.73
CA TRP A 96 -6.73 -6.23 -14.78
C TRP A 96 -6.35 -7.61 -14.26
N TYR A 97 -5.69 -8.44 -15.07
CA TYR A 97 -5.15 -9.72 -14.60
C TYR A 97 -4.02 -9.51 -13.58
N TRP A 98 -3.16 -8.52 -13.83
CA TRP A 98 -2.15 -8.12 -12.84
C TRP A 98 -2.78 -7.57 -11.56
N ALA A 99 -3.80 -6.72 -11.67
CA ALA A 99 -4.52 -6.20 -10.50
C ALA A 99 -5.28 -7.27 -9.73
N ALA A 100 -5.69 -8.37 -10.38
CA ALA A 100 -6.31 -9.50 -9.71
C ALA A 100 -5.35 -10.23 -8.75
N VAL A 101 -4.04 -10.20 -8.99
CA VAL A 101 -3.06 -10.90 -8.14
C VAL A 101 -3.03 -10.33 -6.70
N PRO A 102 -2.85 -9.02 -6.46
CA PRO A 102 -3.01 -8.42 -5.13
C PRO A 102 -4.37 -8.70 -4.49
N LEU A 103 -5.45 -8.64 -5.28
CA LEU A 103 -6.81 -8.85 -4.78
C LEU A 103 -7.02 -10.30 -4.31
N LEU A 104 -6.57 -11.28 -5.07
CA LEU A 104 -6.67 -12.69 -4.67
C LEU A 104 -5.78 -13.00 -3.46
N TYR A 105 -4.59 -12.40 -3.40
CA TYR A 105 -3.69 -12.55 -2.24
C TYR A 105 -4.34 -12.08 -0.95
N GLY A 106 -4.92 -10.87 -0.92
CA GLY A 106 -5.61 -10.38 0.28
C GLY A 106 -6.95 -11.07 0.54
N ALA A 107 -7.66 -11.52 -0.51
CA ALA A 107 -8.97 -12.16 -0.36
C ALA A 107 -8.90 -13.49 0.41
N TYR A 108 -7.74 -14.17 0.38
CA TYR A 108 -7.48 -15.34 1.23
C TYR A 108 -7.76 -15.06 2.71
N PHE A 109 -7.49 -13.84 3.18
CA PHE A 109 -7.66 -13.47 4.58
C PHE A 109 -9.13 -13.26 4.97
N PHE A 110 -10.07 -13.20 4.02
CA PHE A 110 -11.50 -13.15 4.33
C PHE A 110 -12.05 -14.51 4.78
N THR A 111 -11.27 -15.58 4.61
CA THR A 111 -11.71 -16.93 4.96
C THR A 111 -11.68 -17.17 6.48
N PRO A 112 -12.53 -18.08 7.01
CA PRO A 112 -12.57 -18.37 8.45
C PRO A 112 -11.30 -18.99 9.04
N TRP A 113 -10.41 -19.48 8.19
CA TRP A 113 -9.15 -20.14 8.59
C TRP A 113 -7.97 -19.17 8.68
N SER A 114 -8.16 -17.92 8.26
CA SER A 114 -7.12 -16.90 8.32
C SER A 114 -6.95 -16.36 9.74
N THR A 115 -5.75 -15.81 9.96
CA THR A 115 -5.45 -14.98 11.11
C THR A 115 -6.25 -13.66 11.07
N THR A 116 -6.31 -12.97 12.20
CA THR A 116 -7.07 -11.73 12.34
C THR A 116 -6.38 -10.77 13.28
N ILE A 117 -6.66 -9.48 13.08
CA ILE A 117 -6.29 -8.41 14.00
C ILE A 117 -7.54 -7.99 14.78
N VAL A 118 -7.40 -7.64 16.04
CA VAL A 118 -8.48 -7.17 16.90
C VAL A 118 -8.13 -5.79 17.42
N TYR A 119 -9.16 -4.95 17.59
CA TYR A 119 -8.95 -3.60 18.10
C TYR A 119 -8.80 -3.61 19.61
N ASN A 120 -7.78 -2.91 20.10
CA ASN A 120 -7.58 -2.66 21.52
C ASN A 120 -7.81 -1.17 21.78
N SER A 121 -8.94 -0.83 22.41
CA SER A 121 -9.32 0.55 22.73
C SER A 121 -8.50 1.19 23.86
N GLN A 122 -7.78 0.40 24.66
CA GLN A 122 -6.88 0.95 25.69
C GLN A 122 -5.62 1.57 25.06
N PHE A 123 -5.12 0.95 23.98
CA PHE A 123 -3.94 1.39 23.26
C PHE A 123 -4.25 2.05 21.91
N ASP A 124 -5.53 2.16 21.55
CA ASP A 124 -6.08 2.67 20.30
C ASP A 124 -5.42 2.07 19.04
N ILE A 125 -5.22 0.75 19.01
CA ILE A 125 -4.50 0.07 17.92
C ILE A 125 -5.13 -1.29 17.56
N TRP A 126 -5.00 -1.68 16.29
CA TRP A 126 -5.27 -3.05 15.85
C TRP A 126 -4.04 -3.96 16.02
N ILE A 127 -4.20 -5.07 16.75
CA ILE A 127 -3.13 -6.02 17.06
C ILE A 127 -3.57 -7.45 16.80
N PHE A 128 -2.60 -8.34 16.54
CA PHE A 128 -2.91 -9.76 16.45
C PHE A 128 -3.34 -10.34 17.80
N THR A 129 -4.19 -11.36 17.74
CA THR A 129 -4.54 -12.16 18.92
C THR A 129 -3.31 -12.91 19.45
N GLN A 130 -3.30 -13.23 20.75
CA GLN A 130 -2.17 -13.93 21.39
C GLN A 130 -2.24 -15.46 21.27
N ASP A 131 -3.28 -15.98 20.60
CA ASP A 131 -3.43 -17.40 20.31
C ASP A 131 -2.43 -17.85 19.22
N GLU A 132 -2.26 -19.17 19.07
CA GLU A 132 -1.34 -19.75 18.09
C GLU A 132 -1.61 -19.28 16.64
N ILE A 133 -2.87 -18.99 16.31
CA ILE A 133 -3.27 -18.45 15.00
C ILE A 133 -2.81 -16.99 14.84
N GLY A 134 -2.95 -16.18 15.89
CA GLY A 134 -2.48 -14.79 15.90
C GLY A 134 -0.96 -14.68 15.86
N LYS A 135 -0.22 -15.52 16.59
CA LYS A 135 1.25 -15.59 16.51
C LYS A 135 1.76 -15.91 15.11
N LYS A 136 1.13 -16.88 14.42
CA LYS A 136 1.41 -17.15 13.00
C LYS A 136 1.08 -15.94 12.12
N GLY A 137 0.01 -15.21 12.47
CA GLY A 137 -0.37 -13.97 11.80
C GLY A 137 0.68 -12.88 11.89
N VAL A 138 1.29 -12.68 13.06
CA VAL A 138 2.40 -11.73 13.25
C VAL A 138 3.56 -12.04 12.30
N ILE A 139 3.94 -13.32 12.17
CA ILE A 139 5.01 -13.76 11.26
C ILE A 139 4.63 -13.46 9.81
N ILE A 140 3.42 -13.84 9.38
CA ILE A 140 2.93 -13.60 8.01
C ILE A 140 2.89 -12.10 7.69
N HIS A 141 2.39 -11.30 8.61
CA HIS A 141 2.31 -9.84 8.49
C HIS A 141 3.69 -9.20 8.42
N THR A 142 4.63 -9.69 9.22
CA THR A 142 6.01 -9.21 9.20
C THR A 142 6.70 -9.55 7.89
N ILE A 143 6.53 -10.77 7.37
CA ILE A 143 7.05 -11.14 6.05
C ILE A 143 6.45 -10.24 4.97
N ASN A 144 5.13 -10.02 4.96
CA ASN A 144 4.47 -9.13 4.00
C ASN A 144 5.06 -7.70 4.07
N ASN A 145 5.20 -7.15 5.26
CA ASN A 145 5.66 -5.78 5.47
C ASN A 145 7.13 -5.58 5.10
N VAL A 146 8.00 -6.50 5.50
CA VAL A 146 9.43 -6.46 5.17
C VAL A 146 9.63 -6.66 3.67
N MET A 147 8.95 -7.62 3.05
CA MET A 147 9.01 -7.84 1.61
C MET A 147 8.49 -6.64 0.82
N THR A 148 7.35 -6.07 1.24
CA THR A 148 6.80 -4.85 0.64
C THR A 148 7.82 -3.72 0.73
N ALA A 149 8.38 -3.47 1.91
CA ALA A 149 9.36 -2.40 2.10
C ALA A 149 10.61 -2.60 1.24
N ALA A 150 11.16 -3.82 1.20
CA ALA A 150 12.33 -4.15 0.40
C ALA A 150 12.07 -4.00 -1.11
N LEU A 151 10.96 -4.54 -1.62
CA LEU A 151 10.61 -4.47 -3.04
C LEU A 151 10.36 -3.02 -3.49
N LEU A 152 9.63 -2.25 -2.68
CA LEU A 152 9.41 -0.84 -2.98
C LEU A 152 10.74 -0.07 -2.98
N PHE A 153 11.60 -0.26 -1.98
CA PHE A 153 12.91 0.38 -1.92
C PHE A 153 13.75 0.08 -3.17
N VAL A 154 13.82 -1.19 -3.59
CA VAL A 154 14.55 -1.60 -4.80
C VAL A 154 13.95 -0.97 -6.06
N LEU A 155 12.64 -1.11 -6.28
CA LEU A 155 11.97 -0.61 -7.49
C LEU A 155 12.12 0.91 -7.64
N TYR A 156 11.93 1.68 -6.57
CA TYR A 156 12.10 3.13 -6.63
C TYR A 156 13.56 3.55 -6.76
N SER A 157 14.51 2.83 -6.15
CA SER A 157 15.94 3.08 -6.38
C SER A 157 16.29 2.91 -7.85
N LEU A 158 15.75 1.88 -8.51
CA LEU A 158 15.92 1.64 -9.93
C LEU A 158 15.25 2.73 -10.79
N ILE A 159 14.03 3.16 -10.46
CA ILE A 159 13.34 4.27 -11.14
C ILE A 159 14.18 5.55 -11.01
N CYS A 160 14.64 5.90 -9.82
CA CYS A 160 15.50 7.06 -9.57
C CYS A 160 16.81 6.98 -10.35
N PHE A 161 17.44 5.80 -10.44
CA PHE A 161 18.64 5.59 -11.24
C PHE A 161 18.38 5.80 -12.74
N GLN A 162 17.30 5.23 -13.28
CA GLN A 162 16.91 5.44 -14.68
C GLN A 162 16.63 6.91 -15.00
N LEU A 163 15.92 7.61 -14.10
CA LEU A 163 15.66 9.03 -14.24
C LEU A 163 16.96 9.84 -14.23
N ARG A 164 17.90 9.55 -13.31
CA ARG A 164 19.22 10.21 -13.30
C ARG A 164 19.98 9.97 -14.61
N ARG A 165 20.00 8.73 -15.11
CA ARG A 165 20.62 8.40 -16.39
C ARG A 165 19.97 9.16 -17.55
N TYR A 166 18.64 9.26 -17.56
CA TYR A 166 17.89 10.01 -18.56
C TYR A 166 18.27 11.50 -18.56
N PHE A 167 18.38 12.12 -17.39
CA PHE A 167 18.79 13.54 -17.28
C PHE A 167 20.29 13.75 -17.55
N SER A 168 21.16 12.83 -17.14
CA SER A 168 22.61 12.94 -17.31
C SER A 168 23.08 12.77 -18.76
N ILE A 169 22.31 12.09 -19.60
CA ILE A 169 22.62 11.87 -21.02
C ILE A 169 22.17 13.08 -21.88
N GLN A 170 21.49 14.09 -21.31
CA GLN A 170 21.13 15.30 -22.06
C GLN A 170 22.39 16.07 -22.49
N PRO A 171 22.72 16.13 -23.79
CA PRO A 171 23.75 17.02 -24.28
C PRO A 171 23.20 18.46 -24.23
N THR A 172 24.05 19.41 -23.86
CA THR A 172 23.79 20.85 -23.83
C THR A 172 23.64 21.45 -25.23
N THR A 173 22.95 20.78 -26.16
CA THR A 173 22.77 21.25 -27.53
C THR A 173 21.32 21.68 -27.76
N GLN A 174 21.16 22.99 -27.99
CA GLN A 174 19.96 23.62 -28.52
C GLN A 174 19.67 23.09 -29.94
N SER A 175 19.05 21.92 -30.06
CA SER A 175 18.38 21.52 -31.31
C SER A 175 16.91 21.26 -31.04
N ASN A 176 16.08 21.45 -32.07
CA ASN A 176 14.61 21.38 -32.02
C ASN A 176 14.06 20.02 -31.52
N ASP A 177 14.90 19.00 -31.34
CA ASP A 177 14.59 17.71 -30.71
C ASP A 177 14.48 17.76 -29.17
N ALA A 178 14.89 18.86 -28.53
CA ALA A 178 14.74 19.06 -27.09
C ALA A 178 13.27 19.07 -26.64
N ALA A 179 12.33 19.39 -27.54
CA ALA A 179 10.90 19.29 -27.31
C ALA A 179 10.40 17.83 -27.24
N ALA A 180 11.04 16.90 -27.96
CA ALA A 180 10.62 15.50 -28.05
C ALA A 180 11.00 14.64 -26.83
N ARG A 181 11.96 15.11 -26.00
CA ARG A 181 12.49 14.36 -24.84
C ARG A 181 12.25 15.06 -23.50
N ARG A 182 11.20 15.86 -23.37
CA ARG A 182 10.77 16.38 -22.08
C ARG A 182 9.94 15.31 -21.36
N ILE A 183 10.43 14.81 -20.23
CA ILE A 183 9.56 14.09 -19.27
C ILE A 183 8.38 15.02 -18.99
N SER A 184 7.17 14.53 -19.28
CA SER A 184 5.97 15.36 -19.14
C SER A 184 5.82 15.82 -17.70
N SER A 185 5.20 16.98 -17.50
CA SER A 185 4.82 17.45 -16.16
C SER A 185 4.03 16.38 -15.40
N MET A 186 3.20 15.61 -16.11
CA MET A 186 2.46 14.47 -15.56
C MET A 186 3.37 13.35 -15.04
N GLN A 187 4.42 12.97 -15.78
CA GLN A 187 5.36 11.93 -15.32
C GLN A 187 6.09 12.37 -14.04
N LYS A 188 6.51 13.64 -13.96
CA LYS A 188 7.13 14.18 -12.74
C LYS A 188 6.19 14.16 -11.53
N GLN A 189 4.95 14.62 -11.72
CA GLN A 189 3.94 14.64 -10.66
C GLN A 189 3.67 13.23 -10.13
N VAL A 190 3.50 12.28 -11.04
CA VAL A 190 3.31 10.86 -10.72
C VAL A 190 4.48 10.29 -9.91
N ILE A 191 5.73 10.59 -10.28
CA ILE A 191 6.91 10.09 -9.54
C ILE A 191 6.92 10.63 -8.11
N VAL A 192 6.73 11.95 -7.94
CA VAL A 192 6.75 12.60 -6.63
C VAL A 192 5.68 12.01 -5.72
N GLN A 193 4.46 11.87 -6.25
CA GLN A 193 3.34 11.24 -5.57
C GLN A 193 3.64 9.80 -5.15
N SER A 194 4.23 9.02 -6.06
CA SER A 194 4.60 7.63 -5.84
C SER A 194 5.69 7.48 -4.75
N VAL A 195 6.66 8.41 -4.69
CA VAL A 195 7.68 8.46 -3.63
C VAL A 195 7.04 8.74 -2.26
N MET A 196 6.14 9.72 -2.17
CA MET A 196 5.45 10.04 -0.90
C MET A 196 4.66 8.85 -0.36
N ILE A 197 3.85 8.22 -1.20
CA ILE A 197 3.04 7.04 -0.83
C ILE A 197 3.95 5.88 -0.38
N CYS A 198 5.05 5.65 -1.09
CA CYS A 198 6.02 4.62 -0.76
C CYS A 198 6.69 4.87 0.58
N SER A 199 7.18 6.08 0.85
CA SER A 199 7.81 6.42 2.13
C SER A 199 6.87 6.20 3.30
N LEU A 200 5.62 6.65 3.19
CA LEU A 200 4.60 6.42 4.22
C LEU A 200 4.28 4.93 4.38
N THR A 201 4.22 4.17 3.29
CA THR A 201 4.00 2.72 3.32
C THR A 201 5.13 2.01 4.04
N VAL A 202 6.39 2.33 3.75
CA VAL A 202 7.55 1.76 4.44
C VAL A 202 7.53 2.10 5.92
N ILE A 203 7.28 3.37 6.27
CA ILE A 203 7.21 3.82 7.67
C ILE A 203 6.10 3.06 8.41
N SER A 204 4.90 2.96 7.84
CA SER A 204 3.78 2.22 8.44
C SER A 204 4.09 0.74 8.62
N CYS A 205 4.65 0.10 7.58
CA CYS A 205 5.04 -1.31 7.61
C CYS A 205 6.04 -1.61 8.73
N LEU A 206 7.09 -0.79 8.86
CA LEU A 206 8.11 -0.96 9.90
C LEU A 206 7.58 -0.63 11.30
N ALA A 207 6.77 0.43 11.44
CA ALA A 207 6.16 0.80 12.71
C ALA A 207 5.30 -0.33 13.28
N TYR A 208 4.49 -1.01 12.44
CA TYR A 208 3.72 -2.16 12.88
C TYR A 208 4.57 -3.37 13.26
N VAL A 209 5.66 -3.65 12.54
CA VAL A 209 6.57 -4.75 12.89
C VAL A 209 7.16 -4.49 14.28
N ILE A 210 7.59 -3.27 14.57
CA ILE A 210 8.19 -2.90 15.87
C ILE A 210 7.20 -3.12 17.02
N VAL A 211 5.96 -2.63 16.90
CA VAL A 211 4.96 -2.74 17.97
C VAL A 211 4.43 -4.17 18.16
N GLN A 212 4.56 -5.04 17.15
CA GLN A 212 4.11 -6.44 17.23
C GLN A 212 5.11 -7.36 17.96
N TYR A 213 6.39 -7.02 17.98
CA TYR A 213 7.45 -7.84 18.61
C TYR A 213 7.96 -7.32 19.94
N THR A 214 7.44 -6.18 20.40
CA THR A 214 7.92 -5.58 21.64
C THR A 214 6.80 -5.48 22.65
N ASP A 215 6.99 -6.23 23.73
CA ASP A 215 6.16 -6.12 24.91
C ASP A 215 6.63 -4.89 25.72
N ASN A 216 5.69 -4.05 26.15
CA ASN A 216 5.91 -2.88 27.05
C ASN A 216 6.37 -1.56 26.43
N PHE A 217 6.01 -1.24 25.18
CA PHE A 217 6.20 0.13 24.70
C PHE A 217 5.24 1.13 25.37
N PRO A 218 5.62 2.43 25.45
CA PRO A 218 4.71 3.47 25.91
C PRO A 218 3.41 3.47 25.07
N PRO A 219 2.23 3.67 25.69
CA PRO A 219 0.94 3.76 24.96
C PRO A 219 0.95 4.75 23.79
N ALA A 220 1.78 5.80 23.87
CA ALA A 220 1.97 6.77 22.80
C ALA A 220 2.50 6.16 21.49
N LEU A 221 3.35 5.13 21.56
CA LEU A 221 3.90 4.50 20.37
C LEU A 221 2.83 3.70 19.61
N TYR A 222 2.00 2.94 20.33
CA TYR A 222 0.88 2.21 19.72
C TYR A 222 -0.10 3.15 19.00
N LYS A 223 -0.48 4.25 19.66
CA LYS A 223 -1.29 5.31 19.05
C LYS A 223 -0.63 5.91 17.81
N THR A 224 0.66 6.21 17.90
CA THR A 224 1.40 6.80 16.79
C THR A 224 1.45 5.84 15.60
N THR A 225 1.66 4.54 15.81
CA THR A 225 1.61 3.52 14.75
C THR A 225 0.23 3.48 14.08
N GLN A 226 -0.84 3.53 14.87
CA GLN A 226 -2.20 3.59 14.31
C GLN A 226 -2.42 4.87 13.47
N ILE A 227 -1.96 6.02 13.94
CA ILE A 227 -2.08 7.29 13.20
C ILE A 227 -1.26 7.23 11.89
N ILE A 228 -0.06 6.66 11.91
CA ILE A 228 0.76 6.47 10.71
C ILE A 228 0.02 5.60 9.69
N TRP A 229 -0.68 4.55 10.15
CA TRP A 229 -1.51 3.72 9.27
C TRP A 229 -2.64 4.51 8.61
N GLN A 230 -3.33 5.36 9.37
CA GLN A 230 -4.39 6.23 8.86
C GLN A 230 -3.86 7.25 7.85
N ILE A 231 -2.74 7.90 8.15
CA ILE A 231 -2.10 8.88 7.26
C ILE A 231 -1.67 8.21 5.95
N MET A 232 -1.09 7.01 6.01
CA MET A 232 -0.67 6.27 4.83
C MET A 232 -1.83 6.10 3.84
N HIS A 233 -3.01 5.72 4.32
CA HIS A 233 -4.21 5.57 3.49
C HIS A 233 -4.86 6.92 3.11
N GLY A 234 -4.73 7.94 3.96
CA GLY A 234 -5.22 9.29 3.69
C GLY A 234 -4.42 10.04 2.60
N THR A 235 -3.21 9.56 2.28
CA THR A 235 -2.31 10.19 1.29
C THR A 235 -2.37 9.48 -0.08
N SER A 236 -3.52 8.85 -0.40
CA SER A 236 -3.78 8.14 -1.66
C SER A 236 -3.40 8.98 -2.90
N PRO A 237 -3.02 8.31 -4.01
CA PRO A 237 -2.84 8.92 -5.33
C PRO A 237 -3.92 9.90 -5.80
#